data_AF-A0AB34G2P0-F1
#
_entry.id   AF-A0AB34G2P0-F1
#
_cell.length_a   1.000
_cell.length_b   1.000
_cell.length_c   1.000
_cell.angle_alpha   90.00
_cell.angle_beta   90.00
_cell.angle_gamma   90.00
#
_symmetry.space_group_name_H-M   'P 1'
#
loop_
_entity.id
_entity.type
_entity.pdbx_description
1 polymer ?
#
loop_
_entity_poly.entity_id
_entity_poly.type
_entity_poly.pdbx_seq_one_letter_code
_entity_poly.pdbx_strand_id
1 'polypeptide(L)'
;MVNLGLGDGFAKKLARLESNNPPVGTGTSSRVRLIQHQEALTALAAFSSFVHVWYPVLRPGFSERYLTVISGPLTPGSESCMVLLVAAIGTLAQQDYDLGGSCFDGSSELFLEAAMASLPAVLIENTVESVQCLVLLSIYHCCLSKPCQAYDYAMIASFKVQNLLKYVDVTTGELYEHAKRAYWAVLLLESELRVQFDVVASGIWDHDDHVPLPNSRRAWQFDVEMGSPPQGPATTPGSNISSDMTQTDQTQSYFLAEISMRRMLHRCNTAIRRNSQGGIVYAPKIARELELQLDEWYKNLPDPVRFQRPELNGFGAVSGETSNDPQSSFLCVQYYCCKLSIYWPAVYQSMQDDRATTEVLKHCERFFNAYMHLMPNMLICIRYCIVNRWTLYASIFMTSMAVIQASQNSYLRSSCIIDWPRLLQCVESTVTVDRRFVDASPSLSFLEQTLAQRVTESRSWLLSSNGFN
;
A
#
# COMPACT_ATOMS: atom_id res chain seq x y z
N MET A 1 -5.41 3.76 -18.36
CA MET A 1 -6.88 3.55 -18.49
C MET A 1 -7.39 3.62 -19.92
N VAL A 2 -7.05 4.63 -20.73
CA VAL A 2 -7.53 4.77 -22.14
C VAL A 2 -7.27 3.51 -22.99
N ASN A 3 -6.11 2.88 -22.80
CA ASN A 3 -5.70 1.69 -23.54
C ASN A 3 -6.34 0.38 -23.06
N LEU A 4 -7.14 0.39 -21.98
CA LEU A 4 -7.75 -0.80 -21.37
C LEU A 4 -9.17 -1.10 -21.87
N GLY A 5 -9.60 -0.49 -22.98
CA GLY A 5 -10.98 -0.57 -23.44
C GLY A 5 -11.98 0.07 -22.45
N LEU A 6 -11.50 0.95 -21.58
CA LEU A 6 -12.32 1.77 -20.68
C LEU A 6 -12.61 3.09 -21.40
N GLY A 7 -13.88 3.45 -21.52
CA GLY A 7 -14.31 4.63 -22.29
C GLY A 7 -13.67 5.94 -21.80
N ASP A 8 -13.61 6.93 -22.70
CA ASP A 8 -13.08 8.25 -22.40
C ASP A 8 -13.81 8.87 -21.20
N GLY A 9 -13.04 9.23 -20.16
CA GLY A 9 -13.58 9.80 -18.93
C GLY A 9 -13.79 8.81 -17.78
N PHE A 10 -13.44 7.52 -17.91
CA PHE A 10 -13.50 6.56 -16.80
C PHE A 10 -12.73 7.04 -15.55
N ALA A 11 -11.48 7.49 -15.74
CA ALA A 11 -10.66 8.06 -14.66
C ALA A 11 -11.29 9.31 -14.03
N LYS A 12 -11.86 10.20 -14.86
CA LYS A 12 -12.57 11.40 -14.39
C LYS A 12 -13.82 11.04 -13.60
N LYS A 13 -14.54 9.98 -13.99
CA LYS A 13 -15.70 9.47 -13.26
C LYS A 13 -15.27 8.91 -11.90
N LEU A 14 -14.18 8.14 -11.86
CA LEU A 14 -13.61 7.61 -10.61
C LEU A 14 -13.27 8.75 -9.63
N ALA A 15 -12.55 9.77 -10.10
CA ALA A 15 -12.20 10.94 -9.30
C ALA A 15 -13.44 11.72 -8.82
N ARG A 16 -14.46 11.86 -9.67
CA ARG A 16 -15.73 12.53 -9.29
C ARG A 16 -16.54 11.77 -8.24
N LEU A 17 -16.53 10.43 -8.30
CA LEU A 17 -17.21 9.60 -7.30
C LEU A 17 -16.59 9.83 -5.92
N GLU A 18 -15.25 9.90 -5.86
CA GLU A 18 -14.54 10.13 -4.61
C GLU A 18 -14.60 11.58 -4.14
N SER A 19 -14.54 12.57 -5.03
CA SER A 19 -14.65 13.98 -4.65
C SER A 19 -16.02 14.33 -4.08
N ASN A 20 -17.06 13.59 -4.46
CA ASN A 20 -18.43 13.80 -3.98
C ASN A 20 -18.75 12.96 -2.73
N ASN A 21 -17.82 12.11 -2.28
CA ASN A 21 -17.98 11.32 -1.07
C ASN A 21 -17.94 12.28 0.14
N PRO A 22 -18.95 12.28 1.03
CA PRO A 22 -19.00 13.20 2.15
C PRO A 22 -17.71 13.11 2.99
N PRO A 23 -17.09 14.25 3.34
CA PRO A 23 -15.89 14.23 4.15
C PRO A 23 -16.18 13.68 5.55
N VAL A 24 -15.28 12.85 6.08
CA VAL A 24 -15.32 12.43 7.49
C VAL A 24 -14.58 13.47 8.34
N GLY A 25 -15.06 13.72 9.56
CA GLY A 25 -14.41 14.64 10.51
C GLY A 25 -14.82 16.11 10.39
N THR A 26 -15.91 16.42 9.67
CA THR A 26 -16.47 17.79 9.59
C THR A 26 -17.49 18.11 10.69
N GLY A 27 -17.63 17.24 11.70
CA GLY A 27 -18.52 17.44 12.83
C GLY A 27 -18.04 18.58 13.73
N THR A 28 -18.95 19.50 14.08
CA THR A 28 -18.66 20.66 14.95
C THR A 28 -18.93 20.40 16.43
N SER A 29 -19.31 19.17 16.80
CA SER A 29 -19.68 18.86 18.19
C SER A 29 -18.49 18.26 18.92
N SER A 30 -17.67 19.12 19.54
CA SER A 30 -16.67 18.68 20.51
C SER A 30 -17.39 18.09 21.73
N ARG A 31 -17.64 16.79 21.72
CA ARG A 31 -18.10 16.05 22.89
C ARG A 31 -16.87 15.72 23.72
N VAL A 32 -16.72 16.41 24.84
CA VAL A 32 -15.68 16.08 25.83
C VAL A 32 -15.99 14.69 26.39
N ARG A 33 -15.31 13.67 25.87
CA ARG A 33 -15.34 12.31 26.40
C ARG A 33 -14.07 12.10 27.21
N LEU A 34 -14.22 11.62 28.44
CA LEU A 34 -13.09 11.12 29.22
C LEU A 34 -12.60 9.83 28.54
N ILE A 35 -11.39 9.86 28.01
CA ILE A 35 -10.77 8.69 27.39
C ILE A 35 -10.28 7.79 28.53
N GLN A 36 -10.79 6.55 28.59
CA GLN A 36 -10.34 5.61 29.61
C GLN A 36 -8.91 5.14 29.29
N HIS A 37 -8.07 5.00 30.31
CA HIS A 37 -6.68 4.57 30.15
C HIS A 37 -6.56 3.23 29.39
N GLN A 38 -7.45 2.28 29.69
CA GLN A 38 -7.49 0.99 29.01
C GLN A 38 -7.87 1.10 27.53
N GLU A 39 -8.83 1.96 27.19
CA GLU A 39 -9.23 2.23 25.80
C GLU A 39 -8.04 2.81 25.02
N ALA A 40 -7.34 3.78 25.59
CA ALA A 40 -6.14 4.36 25.00
C ALA A 40 -5.01 3.34 24.78
N LEU A 41 -4.73 2.48 25.77
CA LEU A 41 -3.70 1.44 25.67
C LEU A 41 -4.00 0.42 24.57
N THR A 42 -5.23 -0.08 24.52
CA THR A 42 -5.62 -1.07 23.52
C THR A 42 -5.57 -0.47 22.10
N ALA A 43 -6.01 0.79 21.94
CA ALA A 43 -5.91 1.49 20.67
C ALA A 43 -4.44 1.64 20.23
N LEU A 44 -3.54 2.02 21.16
CA LEU A 44 -2.11 2.11 20.87
C LEU A 44 -1.50 0.77 20.44
N ALA A 45 -1.88 -0.33 21.11
CA ALA A 45 -1.44 -1.68 20.76
C ALA A 45 -1.91 -2.08 19.36
N ALA A 46 -3.18 -1.81 19.02
CA ALA A 46 -3.73 -2.09 17.70
C ALA A 46 -3.08 -1.24 16.60
N PHE A 47 -2.84 0.05 16.87
CA PHE A 47 -2.09 0.92 15.96
C PHE A 47 -0.69 0.36 15.67
N SER A 48 0.02 -0.09 16.71
CA SER A 48 1.34 -0.71 16.57
C SER A 48 1.28 -1.92 15.63
N SER A 49 0.41 -2.88 15.92
CA SER A 49 0.33 -4.16 15.23
C SER A 49 -0.14 -4.06 13.78
N PHE A 50 -1.09 -3.16 13.49
CA PHE A 50 -1.79 -3.15 12.21
C PHE A 50 -1.44 -1.98 11.29
N VAL A 51 -0.82 -0.92 11.82
CA VAL A 51 -0.55 0.30 11.06
C VAL A 51 0.91 0.74 11.11
N HIS A 52 1.52 0.78 12.30
CA HIS A 52 2.90 1.24 12.45
C HIS A 52 3.90 0.37 11.67
N VAL A 53 3.60 -0.93 11.54
CA VAL A 53 4.36 -1.89 10.73
C VAL A 53 4.52 -1.45 9.26
N TRP A 54 3.60 -0.67 8.72
CA TRP A 54 3.66 -0.18 7.33
C TRP A 54 4.39 1.17 7.23
N TYR A 55 4.17 2.04 8.22
CA TYR A 55 4.67 3.43 8.23
C TYR A 55 5.29 3.77 9.59
N PRO A 56 6.57 3.43 9.84
CA PRO A 56 7.23 3.58 11.14
C PRO A 56 7.67 5.03 11.43
N VAL A 57 6.70 5.96 11.50
CA VAL A 57 6.95 7.40 11.61
C VAL A 57 7.20 7.89 13.04
N LEU A 58 6.76 7.14 14.06
CA LEU A 58 6.82 7.53 15.47
C LEU A 58 8.20 7.30 16.11
N ARG A 59 8.48 8.01 17.21
CA ARG A 59 9.80 8.04 17.87
C ARG A 59 9.93 7.13 19.09
N PRO A 60 11.14 6.73 19.50
CA PRO A 60 11.34 5.99 20.74
C PRO A 60 10.75 6.76 21.94
N GLY A 61 10.19 6.04 22.92
CA GLY A 61 9.49 6.63 24.07
C GLY A 61 8.10 7.19 23.76
N PHE A 62 7.55 6.97 22.56
CA PHE A 62 6.22 7.47 22.21
C PHE A 62 5.09 6.88 23.08
N SER A 63 5.20 5.65 23.58
CA SER A 63 4.15 5.04 24.44
C SER A 63 3.89 5.86 25.70
N GLU A 64 4.94 6.24 26.43
CA GLU A 64 4.84 7.05 27.65
C GLU A 64 4.26 8.44 27.34
N ARG A 65 4.74 9.05 26.25
CA ARG A 65 4.25 10.35 25.77
C ARG A 65 2.77 10.28 25.42
N TYR A 66 2.36 9.24 24.70
CA TYR A 66 0.98 9.00 24.30
C TYR A 66 0.07 8.90 25.51
N LEU A 67 0.40 8.05 26.49
CA LEU A 67 -0.43 7.86 27.69
C LEU A 67 -0.50 9.11 28.56
N THR A 68 0.59 9.86 28.64
CA THR A 68 0.64 11.13 29.40
C THR A 68 -0.26 12.18 28.77
N VAL A 69 -0.16 12.38 27.45
CA VAL A 69 -0.93 13.42 26.74
C VAL A 69 -2.41 13.05 26.65
N ILE A 70 -2.74 11.80 26.32
CA ILE A 70 -4.13 11.37 26.12
C ILE A 70 -4.94 11.35 27.42
N SER A 71 -4.26 11.22 28.57
CA SER A 71 -4.89 11.30 29.91
C SER A 71 -4.94 12.73 30.45
N GLY A 72 -4.27 13.69 29.80
CA GLY A 72 -4.13 15.07 30.23
C GLY A 72 -5.11 16.04 29.54
N PRO A 73 -4.93 17.35 29.75
CA PRO A 73 -5.67 18.36 29.00
C PRO A 73 -5.22 18.34 27.53
N LEU A 74 -6.12 17.92 26.62
CA LEU A 74 -5.89 17.85 25.17
C LEU A 74 -5.89 19.24 24.52
N THR A 75 -4.91 20.07 24.84
CA THR A 75 -4.78 21.42 24.27
C THR A 75 -4.54 21.34 22.75
N PRO A 76 -5.19 22.18 21.93
CA PRO A 76 -4.98 22.14 20.47
C PRO A 76 -3.52 22.35 20.06
N GLY A 77 -2.98 21.44 19.26
CA GLY A 77 -1.59 21.46 18.80
C GLY A 77 -1.16 20.12 18.19
N SER A 78 0.02 20.05 17.55
CA SER A 78 0.47 18.83 16.87
C SER A 78 0.65 17.63 17.80
N GLU A 79 1.03 17.85 19.07
CA GLU A 79 1.18 16.75 20.03
C GLU A 79 -0.15 16.07 20.37
N SER A 80 -1.16 16.85 20.76
CA SER A 80 -2.52 16.34 21.02
C SER A 80 -3.14 15.73 19.76
N CYS A 81 -2.93 16.36 18.60
CA CYS A 81 -3.40 15.84 17.32
C CYS A 81 -2.83 14.45 17.05
N MET A 82 -1.51 14.28 17.19
CA MET A 82 -0.83 13.03 16.93
C MET A 82 -1.33 11.88 17.81
N VAL A 83 -1.47 12.09 19.12
CA VAL A 83 -1.95 11.02 20.02
C VAL A 83 -3.41 10.67 19.77
N LEU A 84 -4.24 11.66 19.44
CA LEU A 84 -5.65 11.42 19.08
C LEU A 84 -5.78 10.69 17.74
N LEU A 85 -4.93 10.99 16.76
CA LEU A 85 -4.89 10.25 15.49
C LEU A 85 -4.42 8.82 15.67
N VAL A 86 -3.39 8.58 16.50
CA VAL A 86 -2.95 7.22 16.84
C VAL A 86 -4.08 6.44 17.50
N ALA A 87 -4.79 7.05 18.45
CA ALA A 87 -5.96 6.44 19.08
C ALA A 87 -7.07 6.14 18.04
N ALA A 88 -7.42 7.12 17.20
CA ALA A 88 -8.44 6.98 16.16
C ALA A 88 -8.12 5.81 15.22
N ILE A 89 -6.91 5.77 14.67
CA ILE A 89 -6.47 4.72 13.74
C ILE A 89 -6.42 3.35 14.43
N GLY A 90 -5.91 3.30 15.66
CA GLY A 90 -5.83 2.06 16.44
C GLY A 90 -7.21 1.48 16.70
N THR A 91 -8.15 2.32 17.13
CA THR A 91 -9.53 1.90 17.36
C THR A 91 -10.25 1.52 16.06
N LEU A 92 -9.98 2.22 14.95
CA LEU A 92 -10.47 1.83 13.64
C LEU A 92 -10.00 0.42 13.24
N ALA A 93 -8.72 0.09 13.50
CA ALA A 93 -8.19 -1.24 13.24
C ALA A 93 -8.82 -2.33 14.14
N GLN A 94 -9.19 -2.00 15.39
CA GLN A 94 -9.90 -2.91 16.29
C GLN A 94 -11.36 -3.18 15.89
N GLN A 95 -11.93 -2.33 15.05
CA GLN A 95 -13.28 -2.53 14.50
C GLN A 95 -13.24 -3.40 13.23
N ASP A 96 -12.04 -3.72 12.74
CA ASP A 96 -11.86 -4.50 11.53
C ASP A 96 -11.97 -6.00 11.77
N TYR A 97 -13.01 -6.62 11.22
CA TYR A 97 -13.28 -8.04 11.40
C TYR A 97 -12.15 -8.96 10.92
N ASP A 98 -11.50 -8.64 9.79
CA ASP A 98 -10.43 -9.49 9.24
C ASP A 98 -9.13 -9.38 10.05
N LEU A 99 -8.99 -8.33 10.85
CA LEU A 99 -7.92 -8.16 11.84
C LEU A 99 -8.28 -8.73 13.23
N GLY A 100 -9.43 -9.42 13.36
CA GLY A 100 -9.91 -10.00 14.62
C GLY A 100 -10.73 -9.03 15.49
N GLY A 101 -11.16 -7.91 14.90
CA GLY A 101 -11.92 -6.85 15.54
C GLY A 101 -13.39 -7.17 15.83
N SER A 102 -14.04 -6.28 16.60
CA SER A 102 -15.42 -6.42 17.07
C SER A 102 -16.36 -5.34 16.48
N CYS A 103 -17.59 -5.23 17.01
CA CYS A 103 -18.64 -4.35 16.47
C CYS A 103 -18.25 -2.86 16.53
N PHE A 104 -18.69 -2.09 15.53
CA PHE A 104 -18.51 -0.64 15.45
C PHE A 104 -19.23 0.09 16.58
N ASP A 105 -18.50 0.89 17.36
CA ASP A 105 -19.01 1.70 18.47
C ASP A 105 -18.87 3.22 18.25
N GLY A 106 -18.37 3.65 17.08
CA GLY A 106 -18.17 5.05 16.71
C GLY A 106 -17.04 5.77 17.46
N SER A 107 -16.27 5.07 18.28
CA SER A 107 -15.20 5.65 19.11
C SER A 107 -14.05 6.25 18.27
N SER A 108 -13.68 5.60 17.16
CA SER A 108 -12.69 6.12 16.19
C SER A 108 -13.04 7.53 15.67
N GLU A 109 -14.32 7.76 15.34
CA GLU A 109 -14.77 9.06 14.81
C GLU A 109 -14.65 10.16 15.86
N LEU A 110 -14.92 9.86 17.13
CA LEU A 110 -14.76 10.81 18.23
C LEU A 110 -13.30 11.25 18.43
N PHE A 111 -12.36 10.30 18.35
CA PHE A 111 -10.94 10.61 18.41
C PHE A 111 -10.49 11.47 17.22
N LEU A 112 -10.99 11.17 16.02
CA LEU A 112 -10.73 11.97 14.84
C LEU A 112 -11.29 13.38 14.99
N GLU A 113 -12.54 13.55 15.40
CA GLU A 113 -13.16 14.87 15.61
C GLU A 113 -12.33 15.71 16.59
N ALA A 114 -11.86 15.11 17.69
CA ALA A 114 -10.97 15.78 18.64
C ALA A 114 -9.61 16.13 18.01
N ALA A 115 -9.02 15.25 17.20
CA ALA A 115 -7.78 15.52 16.49
C ALA A 115 -7.93 16.69 15.49
N MET A 116 -9.06 16.74 14.79
CA MET A 116 -9.37 17.77 13.79
C MET A 116 -9.49 19.17 14.39
N ALA A 117 -9.83 19.29 15.68
CA ALA A 117 -9.77 20.57 16.39
C ALA A 117 -8.35 21.18 16.45
N SER A 118 -7.31 20.33 16.33
CA SER A 118 -5.91 20.76 16.28
C SER A 118 -5.38 21.00 14.85
N LEU A 119 -6.17 20.71 13.82
CA LEU A 119 -5.73 20.82 12.42
C LEU A 119 -5.22 22.23 12.05
N PRO A 120 -5.86 23.35 12.46
CA PRO A 120 -5.33 24.68 12.14
C PRO A 120 -3.91 24.91 12.68
N ALA A 121 -3.61 24.42 13.89
CA ALA A 121 -2.27 24.51 14.47
C ALA A 121 -1.26 23.66 13.68
N VAL A 122 -1.62 22.41 13.36
CA VAL A 122 -0.81 21.49 12.53
C VAL A 122 -0.46 22.11 11.17
N LEU A 123 -1.41 22.79 10.53
CA LEU A 123 -1.18 23.43 9.23
C LEU A 123 -0.17 24.59 9.33
N ILE A 124 -0.23 25.39 10.40
CA ILE A 124 0.65 26.54 10.63
C ILE A 124 2.05 26.10 11.08
N GLU A 125 2.14 25.15 12.01
CA GLU A 125 3.40 24.67 12.59
C GLU A 125 4.28 24.00 11.54
N ASN A 126 5.56 24.35 11.45
CA ASN A 126 6.53 23.66 10.60
C ASN A 126 7.46 22.78 11.46
N THR A 127 6.91 21.71 12.02
CA THR A 127 7.61 20.75 12.88
C THR A 127 7.50 19.35 12.29
N VAL A 128 8.35 18.44 12.76
CA VAL A 128 8.25 17.02 12.37
C VAL A 128 6.92 16.43 12.84
N GLU A 129 6.48 16.77 14.06
CA GLU A 129 5.18 16.36 14.60
C GLU A 129 4.01 16.81 13.72
N SER A 130 4.04 18.02 13.16
CA SER A 130 2.97 18.48 12.28
C SER A 130 2.92 17.71 10.96
N VAL A 131 4.09 17.33 10.40
CA VAL A 131 4.16 16.42 9.25
C VAL A 131 3.64 15.02 9.62
N GLN A 132 4.04 14.47 10.77
CA GLN A 132 3.56 13.18 11.26
C GLN A 132 2.03 13.17 11.43
N CYS A 133 1.42 14.25 11.93
CA CYS A 133 -0.03 14.39 12.02
C CYS A 133 -0.69 14.29 10.64
N LEU A 134 -0.14 14.96 9.62
CA LEU A 134 -0.69 14.93 8.26
C LEU A 134 -0.51 13.55 7.61
N VAL A 135 0.60 12.86 7.88
CA VAL A 135 0.78 11.44 7.48
C VAL A 135 -0.27 10.55 8.12
N LEU A 136 -0.50 10.70 9.43
CA LEU A 136 -1.50 9.91 10.16
C LEU A 136 -2.92 10.21 9.70
N LEU A 137 -3.26 11.47 9.41
CA LEU A 137 -4.54 11.85 8.78
C LEU A 137 -4.71 11.16 7.43
N SER A 138 -3.66 11.17 6.59
CA SER A 138 -3.68 10.48 5.31
C SER A 138 -3.89 8.97 5.48
N ILE A 139 -3.17 8.33 6.41
CA ILE A 139 -3.34 6.91 6.75
C ILE A 139 -4.74 6.61 7.27
N TYR A 140 -5.31 7.45 8.14
CA TYR A 140 -6.67 7.29 8.64
C TYR A 140 -7.68 7.25 7.49
N HIS A 141 -7.59 8.19 6.56
CA HIS A 141 -8.46 8.22 5.38
C HIS A 141 -8.20 7.05 4.42
N CYS A 142 -6.96 6.57 4.31
CA CYS A 142 -6.64 5.33 3.60
C CYS A 142 -7.33 4.11 4.22
N CYS A 143 -7.30 3.95 5.54
CA CYS A 143 -8.01 2.86 6.25
C CYS A 143 -9.53 2.92 6.02
N LEU A 144 -10.10 4.12 5.88
CA LEU A 144 -11.51 4.32 5.50
C LEU A 144 -11.79 4.15 4.01
N SER A 145 -10.79 3.81 3.19
CA SER A 145 -10.91 3.76 1.72
C SER A 145 -11.36 5.08 1.09
N LYS A 146 -10.90 6.23 1.62
CA LYS A 146 -11.16 7.59 1.11
C LYS A 146 -9.92 8.21 0.47
N PRO A 147 -9.53 7.76 -0.73
CA PRO A 147 -8.23 8.05 -1.30
C PRO A 147 -8.01 9.54 -1.65
N CYS A 148 -9.05 10.28 -2.06
CA CYS A 148 -8.89 11.71 -2.36
C CYS A 148 -8.55 12.53 -1.11
N GLN A 149 -9.24 12.28 0.00
CA GLN A 149 -8.93 12.94 1.27
C GLN A 149 -7.55 12.53 1.78
N ALA A 150 -7.23 11.24 1.68
CA ALA A 150 -5.90 10.75 2.02
C ALA A 150 -4.81 11.46 1.21
N TYR A 151 -5.05 11.64 -0.09
CA TYR A 151 -4.14 12.32 -0.99
C TYR A 151 -3.94 13.80 -0.64
N ASP A 152 -5.01 14.52 -0.29
CA ASP A 152 -4.92 15.94 0.11
C ASP A 152 -3.98 16.11 1.32
N TYR A 153 -4.10 15.26 2.34
CA TYR A 153 -3.20 15.31 3.50
C TYR A 153 -1.77 14.87 3.16
N ALA A 154 -1.60 13.84 2.31
CA ALA A 154 -0.28 13.42 1.84
C ALA A 154 0.44 14.55 1.08
N MET A 155 -0.29 15.30 0.26
CA MET A 155 0.24 16.45 -0.48
C MET A 155 0.72 17.57 0.45
N ILE A 156 -0.06 17.91 1.47
CA ILE A 156 0.35 18.92 2.47
C ILE A 156 1.58 18.43 3.25
N ALA A 157 1.58 17.15 3.67
CA ALA A 157 2.71 16.54 4.35
C ALA A 157 3.98 16.58 3.49
N SER A 158 3.84 16.29 2.19
CA SER A 158 4.94 16.32 1.21
C SER A 158 5.57 17.70 1.11
N PHE A 159 4.76 18.74 0.94
CA PHE A 159 5.29 20.10 0.87
C PHE A 159 6.01 20.51 2.16
N LYS A 160 5.44 20.20 3.32
CA LYS A 160 6.04 20.53 4.63
C LYS A 160 7.34 19.77 4.86
N VAL A 161 7.39 18.46 4.59
CA VAL A 161 8.61 17.67 4.84
C VAL A 161 9.75 18.05 3.90
N GLN A 162 9.46 18.35 2.63
CA GLN A 162 10.45 18.88 1.70
C GLN A 162 11.02 20.21 2.18
N ASN A 163 10.18 21.10 2.73
CA ASN A 163 10.65 22.36 3.32
C ASN A 163 11.45 22.14 4.60
N LEU A 164 11.04 21.23 5.49
CA LEU A 164 11.79 20.89 6.70
C LEU A 164 13.21 20.42 6.36
N LEU A 165 13.36 19.53 5.39
CA LEU A 165 14.66 18.98 5.00
C LEU A 165 15.62 20.01 4.39
N LYS A 166 15.14 21.20 3.99
CA LYS A 166 16.03 22.31 3.58
C LYS A 166 16.72 23.00 4.75
N TYR A 167 16.12 22.92 5.95
CA TYR A 167 16.60 23.64 7.13
C TYR A 167 17.11 22.71 8.24
N VAL A 168 16.69 21.45 8.24
CA VAL A 168 17.16 20.43 9.19
C VAL A 168 18.38 19.73 8.60
N ASP A 169 19.54 19.95 9.21
CA ASP A 169 20.80 19.36 8.78
C ASP A 169 21.15 18.06 9.54
N VAL A 170 22.20 17.37 9.08
CA VAL A 170 22.72 16.14 9.73
C VAL A 170 23.15 16.38 11.17
N THR A 171 23.55 17.60 11.53
CA THR A 171 24.03 17.94 12.89
C THR A 171 22.91 17.97 13.92
N THR A 172 21.66 18.15 13.48
CA THR A 172 20.46 18.02 14.34
C THR A 172 20.17 16.59 14.80
N GLY A 173 20.94 15.60 14.32
CA GLY A 173 20.97 14.24 14.82
C GLY A 173 19.61 13.54 14.72
N GLU A 174 18.90 13.47 15.85
CA GLU A 174 17.61 12.78 15.91
C GLU A 174 16.53 13.48 15.08
N LEU A 175 16.43 14.81 15.13
CA LEU A 175 15.40 15.54 14.37
C LEU A 175 15.50 15.24 12.86
N TYR A 176 16.72 15.17 12.32
CA TYR A 176 16.97 14.79 10.93
C TYR A 176 16.51 13.36 10.62
N GLU A 177 16.79 12.38 11.49
CA GLU A 177 16.31 11.01 11.30
C GLU A 177 14.77 10.92 11.27
N HIS A 178 14.08 11.71 12.09
CA HIS A 178 12.61 11.74 12.06
C HIS A 178 12.07 12.40 10.79
N ALA A 179 12.69 13.50 10.35
CA ALA A 179 12.34 14.16 9.09
C ALA A 179 12.55 13.21 7.89
N LYS A 180 13.64 12.44 7.86
CA LYS A 180 13.88 11.41 6.83
C LYS A 180 12.80 10.33 6.83
N ARG A 181 12.44 9.79 8.01
CA ARG A 181 11.38 8.77 8.11
C ARG A 181 10.03 9.31 7.64
N ALA A 182 9.68 10.52 8.04
CA ALA A 182 8.48 11.19 7.56
C ALA A 182 8.51 11.39 6.04
N TYR A 183 9.64 11.82 5.46
CA TYR A 183 9.79 11.99 4.02
C TYR A 183 9.52 10.70 3.25
N TRP A 184 10.17 9.60 3.66
CA TRP A 184 9.99 8.32 3.00
C TRP A 184 8.58 7.75 3.18
N ALA A 185 7.96 7.94 4.35
CA ALA A 185 6.57 7.55 4.58
C ALA A 185 5.61 8.32 3.66
N VAL A 186 5.80 9.64 3.52
CA VAL A 186 5.00 10.46 2.59
C VAL A 186 5.22 10.02 1.15
N LEU A 187 6.47 9.77 0.74
CA LEU A 187 6.78 9.33 -0.63
C LEU A 187 6.09 8.01 -0.96
N LEU A 188 6.13 7.03 -0.06
CA LEU A 188 5.43 5.75 -0.23
C LEU A 188 3.92 5.95 -0.35
N LEU A 189 3.33 6.71 0.58
CA LEU A 189 1.89 6.94 0.66
C LEU A 189 1.36 7.72 -0.56
N GLU A 190 2.03 8.81 -0.94
CA GLU A 190 1.70 9.58 -2.14
C GLU A 190 1.79 8.69 -3.38
N SER A 191 2.88 7.93 -3.51
CA SER A 191 3.10 7.12 -4.69
C SER A 191 2.08 5.99 -4.84
N GLU A 192 1.68 5.34 -3.75
CA GLU A 192 0.61 4.33 -3.76
C GLU A 192 -0.73 4.90 -4.25
N LEU A 193 -1.11 6.08 -3.76
CA LEU A 193 -2.37 6.74 -4.15
C LEU A 193 -2.32 7.23 -5.62
N ARG A 194 -1.18 7.76 -6.07
CA ARG A 194 -1.04 8.35 -7.41
C ARG A 194 -1.02 7.35 -8.55
N VAL A 195 -0.69 6.08 -8.30
CA VAL A 195 -0.74 5.06 -9.36
C VAL A 195 -2.14 4.94 -9.97
N GLN A 196 -3.19 5.25 -9.19
CA GLN A 196 -4.58 5.03 -9.57
C GLN A 196 -5.32 6.30 -9.98
N PHE A 197 -4.83 7.48 -9.60
CA PHE A 197 -5.45 8.78 -9.90
C PHE A 197 -4.56 9.67 -10.77
N ASP A 198 -5.21 10.37 -11.70
CA ASP A 198 -4.58 11.45 -12.46
C ASP A 198 -4.61 12.76 -11.65
N VAL A 199 -3.71 12.85 -10.66
CA VAL A 199 -3.58 13.98 -9.74
C VAL A 199 -2.20 14.62 -9.82
N VAL A 200 -2.12 15.89 -9.42
CA VAL A 200 -0.91 16.73 -9.51
C VAL A 200 0.18 16.22 -8.58
N ALA A 201 1.39 16.01 -9.10
CA ALA A 201 2.56 15.61 -8.32
C ALA A 201 3.00 16.68 -7.32
N SER A 202 3.45 16.27 -6.14
CA SER A 202 4.04 17.20 -5.16
C SER A 202 5.48 17.62 -5.47
N GLY A 203 6.15 16.91 -6.39
CA GLY A 203 7.60 17.05 -6.64
C GLY A 203 8.48 16.27 -5.65
N ILE A 204 7.91 15.46 -4.74
CA ILE A 204 8.71 14.75 -3.71
C ILE A 204 9.82 13.86 -4.29
N TRP A 205 9.60 13.31 -5.49
CA TRP A 205 10.57 12.50 -6.23
C TRP A 205 11.82 13.27 -6.67
N ASP A 206 11.76 14.60 -6.80
CA ASP A 206 12.90 15.42 -7.21
C ASP A 206 14.05 15.44 -6.17
N HIS A 207 13.79 14.89 -4.98
CA HIS A 207 14.73 14.87 -3.86
C HIS A 207 15.15 13.45 -3.45
N ASP A 208 14.62 12.41 -4.07
CA ASP A 208 14.79 11.04 -3.57
C ASP A 208 16.25 10.59 -3.59
N ASP A 209 17.03 10.98 -4.61
CA ASP A 209 18.46 10.71 -4.73
C ASP A 209 19.31 11.39 -3.63
N HIS A 210 18.81 12.47 -3.04
CA HIS A 210 19.55 13.29 -2.07
C HIS A 210 19.15 13.02 -0.63
N VAL A 211 17.94 12.53 -0.38
CA VAL A 211 17.51 12.15 0.97
C VAL A 211 18.05 10.76 1.31
N PRO A 212 18.89 10.62 2.36
CA PRO A 212 19.41 9.31 2.75
C PRO A 212 18.30 8.37 3.19
N LEU A 213 18.56 7.06 3.13
CA LEU A 213 17.67 6.07 3.73
C LEU A 213 17.58 6.30 5.26
N PRO A 214 16.41 6.05 5.87
CA PRO A 214 16.20 6.29 7.29
C PRO A 214 16.86 5.19 8.12
N ASN A 215 17.40 5.54 9.30
CA ASN A 215 17.82 4.54 10.26
C ASN A 215 16.62 4.07 11.09
N SER A 216 15.97 3.01 10.62
CA SER A 216 14.73 2.51 11.23
C SER A 216 14.93 1.86 12.62
N ARG A 217 16.18 1.61 13.07
CA ARG A 217 16.46 1.19 14.47
C ARG A 217 16.04 2.22 15.51
N ARG A 218 15.85 3.47 15.08
CA ARG A 218 15.37 4.57 15.91
C ARG A 218 13.87 4.85 15.72
N ALA A 219 13.09 3.89 15.22
CA ALA A 219 11.64 3.97 15.24
C ALA A 219 11.08 3.53 16.61
N TRP A 220 9.86 3.98 16.90
CA TRP A 220 9.10 3.55 18.07
C TRP A 220 8.85 2.04 18.07
N GLN A 221 8.76 1.47 19.27
CA GLN A 221 8.39 0.08 19.52
C GLN A 221 7.34 0.07 20.64
N PHE A 222 6.32 -0.76 20.49
CA PHE A 222 5.31 -0.93 21.52
C PHE A 222 5.74 -2.03 22.49
N ASP A 223 6.04 -1.65 23.72
CA ASP A 223 6.37 -2.59 24.78
C ASP A 223 5.09 -3.21 25.38
N VAL A 224 4.96 -4.52 25.25
CA VAL A 224 3.83 -5.31 25.75
C VAL A 224 3.73 -5.27 27.29
N GLU A 225 4.84 -5.02 28.00
CA GLU A 225 4.84 -4.96 29.48
C GLU A 225 4.00 -3.79 30.03
N MET A 226 3.76 -2.75 29.22
CA MET A 226 2.94 -1.59 29.59
C MET A 226 1.42 -1.90 29.65
N GLY A 227 0.99 -3.09 29.24
CA GLY A 227 -0.41 -3.55 29.25
C GLY A 227 -0.80 -4.48 30.41
N SER A 228 0.14 -4.84 31.30
CA SER A 228 -0.12 -5.75 32.43
C SER A 228 -0.21 -5.01 33.76
N PRO A 229 -1.18 -5.30 34.65
CA PRO A 229 -1.19 -4.76 36.00
C PRO A 229 0.09 -5.19 36.76
N PRO A 230 0.62 -4.37 37.69
CA PRO A 230 1.87 -4.67 38.37
C PRO A 230 1.71 -5.92 39.23
N GLN A 231 2.18 -7.06 38.74
CA GLN A 231 2.38 -8.25 39.55
C GLN A 231 3.74 -8.12 40.26
N GLY A 232 3.77 -8.54 41.53
CA GLY A 232 4.86 -8.33 42.48
C GLY A 232 6.23 -8.92 42.09
N PRO A 233 7.20 -8.92 43.02
CA PRO A 233 8.61 -8.93 42.68
C PRO A 233 9.07 -10.20 41.94
N ALA A 234 9.81 -9.93 40.87
CA ALA A 234 10.54 -10.78 39.94
C ALA A 234 10.90 -12.21 40.40
N THR A 235 10.57 -13.17 39.53
CA THR A 235 11.44 -14.33 39.24
C THR A 235 11.33 -14.75 37.78
N THR A 236 12.50 -14.99 37.17
CA THR A 236 12.83 -15.53 35.82
C THR A 236 12.87 -14.57 34.62
N PRO A 237 14.09 -14.18 34.15
CA PRO A 237 14.31 -13.58 32.83
C PRO A 237 14.59 -14.68 31.80
N GLY A 238 13.71 -14.85 30.82
CA GLY A 238 14.02 -15.71 29.67
C GLY A 238 12.80 -16.32 29.00
N SER A 239 12.14 -15.58 28.10
CA SER A 239 11.48 -16.13 26.90
C SER A 239 10.79 -15.09 26.01
N ASN A 240 10.56 -13.86 26.47
CA ASN A 240 9.81 -12.86 25.68
C ASN A 240 10.67 -11.93 24.79
N ILE A 241 12.01 -11.93 24.95
CA ILE A 241 12.90 -11.02 24.22
C ILE A 241 13.02 -11.39 22.71
N SER A 242 12.79 -12.66 22.33
CA SER A 242 13.02 -13.10 20.95
C SER A 242 11.93 -12.64 19.97
N SER A 243 10.65 -12.65 20.35
CA SER A 243 9.55 -12.28 19.44
C SER A 243 9.51 -10.79 19.13
N ASP A 244 9.84 -9.95 20.11
CA ASP A 244 9.78 -8.49 20.00
C ASP A 244 10.95 -7.92 19.16
N MET A 245 12.14 -8.53 19.31
CA MET A 245 13.29 -8.26 18.44
C MET A 245 13.03 -8.67 16.99
N THR A 246 12.31 -9.78 16.75
CA THR A 246 11.98 -10.24 15.39
C THR A 246 10.99 -9.32 14.67
N GLN A 247 9.95 -8.83 15.35
CA GLN A 247 8.96 -7.93 14.74
C GLN A 247 9.56 -6.54 14.44
N THR A 248 10.47 -6.09 15.30
CA THR A 248 11.22 -4.84 15.12
C THR A 248 12.13 -4.91 13.89
N ASP A 249 12.94 -5.96 13.76
CA ASP A 249 13.83 -6.14 12.60
C ASP A 249 13.03 -6.29 11.29
N GLN A 250 11.86 -6.90 11.38
CA GLN A 250 10.93 -7.08 10.26
C GLN A 250 10.32 -5.76 9.78
N THR A 251 9.78 -4.92 10.66
CA THR A 251 9.21 -3.61 10.29
C THR A 251 10.23 -2.71 9.62
N GLN A 252 11.46 -2.74 10.13
CA GLN A 252 12.57 -1.96 9.57
C GLN A 252 12.98 -2.48 8.19
N SER A 253 13.13 -3.80 8.07
CA SER A 253 13.46 -4.48 6.82
C SER A 253 12.40 -4.22 5.76
N TYR A 254 11.12 -4.28 6.14
CA TYR A 254 9.99 -4.00 5.26
C TYR A 254 10.05 -2.56 4.74
N PHE A 255 10.19 -1.57 5.62
CA PHE A 255 10.17 -0.17 5.23
C PHE A 255 11.28 0.17 4.22
N LEU A 256 12.50 -0.35 4.43
CA LEU A 256 13.61 -0.18 3.50
C LEU A 256 13.41 -0.95 2.18
N ALA A 257 12.91 -2.19 2.26
CA ALA A 257 12.60 -2.99 1.09
C ALA A 257 11.54 -2.32 0.21
N GLU A 258 10.50 -1.77 0.83
CA GLU A 258 9.40 -1.07 0.18
C GLU A 258 9.85 0.25 -0.46
N ILE A 259 10.73 1.04 0.20
CA ILE A 259 11.35 2.23 -0.42
C ILE A 259 12.11 1.83 -1.71
N SER A 260 12.92 0.78 -1.64
CA SER A 260 13.66 0.29 -2.80
C SER A 260 12.74 -0.24 -3.89
N MET A 261 11.68 -0.96 -3.53
CA MET A 261 10.65 -1.45 -4.45
C MET A 261 9.94 -0.29 -5.14
N ARG A 262 9.61 0.76 -4.39
CA ARG A 262 8.95 1.96 -4.92
C ARG A 262 9.77 2.66 -5.98
N ARG A 263 11.09 2.78 -5.77
CA ARG A 263 12.02 3.30 -6.77
C ARG A 263 12.05 2.46 -8.05
N MET A 264 11.99 1.14 -7.95
CA MET A 264 11.90 0.27 -9.13
C MET A 264 10.59 0.45 -9.89
N LEU A 265 9.46 0.53 -9.17
CA LEU A 265 8.16 0.82 -9.78
C LEU A 265 8.12 2.20 -10.45
N HIS A 266 8.77 3.20 -9.87
CA HIS A 266 8.84 4.53 -10.47
C HIS A 266 9.47 4.51 -11.88
N ARG A 267 10.46 3.65 -12.11
CA ARG A 267 11.16 3.50 -13.41
C ARG A 267 10.67 2.33 -14.28
N CYS A 268 9.72 1.51 -13.84
CA CYS A 268 9.35 0.28 -14.56
C CYS A 268 8.74 0.54 -15.95
N ASN A 269 8.14 1.72 -16.15
CA ASN A 269 7.55 2.14 -17.43
C ASN A 269 8.57 2.64 -18.47
N THR A 270 9.88 2.58 -18.17
CA THR A 270 10.96 3.02 -19.07
C THR A 270 11.36 1.99 -20.12
N ALA A 271 10.70 0.82 -20.16
CA ALA A 271 10.91 -0.24 -21.15
C ALA A 271 10.43 0.12 -22.58
N ILE A 272 10.52 1.39 -22.96
CA ILE A 272 10.10 1.97 -24.24
C ILE A 272 11.21 2.88 -24.77
N ARG A 273 11.25 3.07 -26.09
CA ARG A 273 12.19 3.97 -26.78
C ARG A 273 11.48 4.75 -27.86
N ARG A 274 12.05 5.89 -28.26
CA ARG A 274 11.61 6.63 -29.45
C ARG A 274 12.29 6.07 -30.69
N ASN A 275 11.51 5.82 -31.74
CA ASN A 275 12.02 5.45 -33.05
C ASN A 275 12.40 6.70 -33.87
N SER A 276 12.98 6.50 -35.05
CA SER A 276 13.44 7.58 -35.95
C SER A 276 12.32 8.51 -36.43
N GLN A 277 11.06 8.08 -36.34
CA GLN A 277 9.85 8.82 -36.73
C GLN A 277 9.17 9.46 -35.51
N GLY A 278 9.76 9.38 -34.31
CA GLY A 278 9.20 9.91 -33.07
C GLY A 278 8.16 9.01 -32.38
N GLY A 279 7.86 7.84 -32.94
CA GLY A 279 6.95 6.86 -32.35
C GLY A 279 7.56 6.14 -31.15
N ILE A 280 6.72 5.81 -30.17
CA ILE A 280 7.10 5.03 -28.97
C ILE A 280 7.05 3.54 -29.31
N VAL A 281 8.16 2.82 -29.09
CA VAL A 281 8.30 1.40 -29.40
C VAL A 281 8.85 0.67 -28.17
N TYR A 282 8.43 -0.56 -27.96
CA TYR A 282 8.96 -1.43 -26.91
C TYR A 282 10.48 -1.65 -27.03
N ALA A 283 11.16 -1.72 -25.88
CA ALA A 283 12.59 -1.96 -25.79
C ALA A 283 12.88 -3.26 -24.99
N PRO A 284 12.94 -4.43 -25.66
CA PRO A 284 13.11 -5.73 -25.00
C PRO A 284 14.33 -5.81 -24.07
N LYS A 285 15.46 -5.23 -24.49
CA LYS A 285 16.70 -5.22 -23.69
C LYS A 285 16.58 -4.41 -22.41
N ILE A 286 15.88 -3.27 -22.46
CA ILE A 286 15.62 -2.45 -21.26
C ILE A 286 14.69 -3.21 -20.32
N ALA A 287 13.63 -3.83 -20.84
CA ALA A 287 12.72 -4.64 -20.03
C ALA A 287 13.44 -5.79 -19.31
N ARG A 288 14.35 -6.48 -20.01
CA ARG A 288 15.13 -7.56 -19.41
C ARG A 288 16.09 -7.05 -18.33
N GLU A 289 16.72 -5.90 -18.54
CA GLU A 289 17.57 -5.26 -17.53
C GLU A 289 16.76 -4.85 -16.29
N LEU A 290 15.58 -4.27 -16.46
CA LEU A 290 14.67 -3.97 -15.35
C LEU A 290 14.24 -5.22 -14.58
N GLU A 291 13.97 -6.33 -15.27
CA GLU A 291 13.66 -7.61 -14.61
C GLU A 291 14.88 -8.15 -13.83
N LEU A 292 16.10 -8.04 -14.37
CA LEU A 292 17.31 -8.45 -13.66
C LEU A 292 17.50 -7.66 -12.37
N GLN A 293 17.27 -6.35 -12.39
CA GLN A 293 17.33 -5.50 -11.20
C GLN A 293 16.24 -5.88 -10.17
N LEU A 294 15.05 -6.22 -10.65
CA LEU A 294 13.95 -6.70 -9.81
C LEU A 294 14.26 -8.05 -9.15
N ASP A 295 14.84 -8.98 -9.90
CA ASP A 295 15.31 -10.27 -9.37
C ASP A 295 16.47 -10.09 -8.37
N GLU A 296 17.36 -9.13 -8.62
CA GLU A 296 18.46 -8.81 -7.71
C GLU A 296 17.96 -8.18 -6.41
N TRP A 297 16.98 -7.27 -6.49
CA TRP A 297 16.30 -6.75 -5.30
C TRP A 297 15.70 -7.87 -4.46
N TYR A 298 15.02 -8.83 -5.07
CA TYR A 298 14.43 -9.97 -4.35
C TYR A 298 15.48 -10.80 -3.61
N LYS A 299 16.62 -11.11 -4.24
CA LYS A 299 17.72 -11.87 -3.60
C LYS A 299 18.31 -11.14 -2.39
N ASN A 300 18.33 -9.81 -2.43
CA ASN A 300 18.88 -8.97 -1.37
C ASN A 300 17.86 -8.65 -0.25
N LEU A 301 16.63 -9.18 -0.31
CA LEU A 301 15.67 -9.03 0.77
C LEU A 301 16.16 -9.73 2.04
N PRO A 302 16.06 -9.09 3.22
CA PRO A 302 16.30 -9.74 4.51
C PRO A 302 15.33 -10.90 4.75
N ASP A 303 15.79 -11.94 5.45
CA ASP A 303 14.99 -13.14 5.74
C ASP A 303 13.63 -12.86 6.40
N PRO A 304 13.48 -11.89 7.36
CA PRO A 304 12.19 -11.60 8.00
C PRO A 304 11.08 -11.14 7.04
N VAL A 305 11.44 -10.60 5.87
CA VAL A 305 10.47 -10.04 4.89
C VAL A 305 10.57 -10.73 3.53
N ARG A 306 11.38 -11.78 3.41
CA ARG A 306 11.57 -12.51 2.16
C ARG A 306 10.40 -13.46 1.94
N PHE A 307 9.64 -13.22 0.87
CA PHE A 307 8.54 -14.09 0.47
C PHE A 307 9.01 -15.29 -0.36
N GLN A 308 8.24 -16.38 -0.31
CA GLN A 308 8.52 -17.58 -1.10
C GLN A 308 8.08 -17.40 -2.56
N ARG A 309 8.93 -17.81 -3.51
CA ARG A 309 8.56 -17.88 -4.94
C ARG A 309 8.23 -19.32 -5.32
N PRO A 310 7.00 -19.61 -5.79
CA PRO A 310 6.61 -20.95 -6.25
C PRO A 310 7.53 -21.52 -7.35
N GLU A 311 8.13 -20.65 -8.17
CA GLU A 311 9.03 -21.01 -9.27
C GLU A 311 10.36 -21.65 -8.82
N LEU A 312 10.78 -21.45 -7.57
CA LEU A 312 12.05 -21.95 -7.02
C LEU A 312 11.90 -23.25 -6.22
N ASN A 313 10.70 -23.51 -5.69
CA ASN A 313 10.40 -24.71 -4.92
C ASN A 313 9.68 -25.69 -5.86
N GLY A 314 10.45 -26.62 -6.45
CA GLY A 314 9.94 -27.63 -7.38
C GLY A 314 8.66 -28.33 -6.87
N PHE A 315 7.85 -28.82 -7.83
CA PHE A 315 6.56 -29.51 -7.72
C PHE A 315 6.40 -30.54 -6.55
N GLY A 316 6.43 -30.11 -5.30
CA GLY A 316 6.43 -31.05 -4.16
C GLY A 316 6.14 -30.48 -2.78
N ALA A 317 6.07 -29.16 -2.58
CA ALA A 317 5.67 -28.59 -1.28
C ALA A 317 4.24 -28.03 -1.35
N VAL A 318 3.26 -28.92 -1.46
CA VAL A 318 1.92 -28.66 -0.93
C VAL A 318 1.98 -29.04 0.55
N SER A 319 2.38 -28.08 1.37
CA SER A 319 2.37 -28.17 2.84
C SER A 319 2.22 -26.73 3.31
N GLY A 320 1.02 -26.31 3.72
CA GLY A 320 0.63 -26.50 5.11
C GLY A 320 1.30 -25.39 5.91
N GLU A 321 0.55 -24.31 6.16
CA GLU A 321 0.94 -23.19 7.02
C GLU A 321 2.16 -22.37 6.54
N THR A 322 2.03 -21.66 5.40
CA THR A 322 2.80 -20.42 5.28
C THR A 322 2.27 -19.47 6.34
N SER A 323 3.08 -19.16 7.35
CA SER A 323 2.88 -17.98 8.18
C SER A 323 2.78 -16.78 7.24
N ASN A 324 1.56 -16.38 6.89
CA ASN A 324 1.26 -15.32 5.94
C ASN A 324 1.53 -13.99 6.62
N ASP A 325 2.81 -13.67 6.78
CA ASP A 325 3.25 -12.36 7.19
C ASP A 325 2.71 -11.31 6.19
N PRO A 326 1.90 -10.33 6.65
CA PRO A 326 1.30 -9.34 5.76
C PRO A 326 2.33 -8.54 4.97
N GLN A 327 3.48 -8.21 5.56
CA GLN A 327 4.53 -7.42 4.93
C GLN A 327 5.20 -8.17 3.78
N SER A 328 5.59 -9.42 4.01
CA SER A 328 6.14 -10.32 2.99
C SER A 328 5.15 -10.54 1.84
N SER A 329 3.86 -10.73 2.17
CA SER A 329 2.79 -10.85 1.17
C SER A 329 2.64 -9.59 0.33
N PHE A 330 2.69 -8.40 0.96
CA PHE A 330 2.65 -7.14 0.24
C PHE A 330 3.86 -6.93 -0.68
N LEU A 331 5.07 -7.26 -0.22
CA LEU A 331 6.28 -7.21 -1.06
C LEU A 331 6.19 -8.16 -2.27
N CYS A 332 5.59 -9.34 -2.09
CA CYS A 332 5.30 -10.28 -3.18
C CYS A 332 4.35 -9.64 -4.21
N VAL A 333 3.28 -8.98 -3.75
CA VAL A 333 2.35 -8.23 -4.59
C VAL A 333 3.10 -7.14 -5.38
N GLN A 334 3.91 -6.32 -4.72
CA GLN A 334 4.66 -5.25 -5.37
C GLN A 334 5.66 -5.77 -6.42
N TYR A 335 6.34 -6.88 -6.14
CA TYR A 335 7.25 -7.55 -7.07
C TYR A 335 6.53 -7.93 -8.37
N TYR A 336 5.40 -8.63 -8.29
CA TYR A 336 4.68 -9.05 -9.50
C TYR A 336 3.93 -7.89 -10.19
N CYS A 337 3.48 -6.86 -9.45
CA CYS A 337 3.01 -5.61 -10.03
C CYS A 337 4.10 -4.94 -10.89
N CYS A 338 5.33 -4.86 -10.38
CA CYS A 338 6.45 -4.32 -11.13
C CYS A 338 6.76 -5.15 -12.38
N LYS A 339 6.75 -6.47 -12.24
CA LYS A 339 6.96 -7.40 -13.36
C LYS A 339 5.91 -7.24 -14.45
N LEU A 340 4.62 -7.10 -14.09
CA LEU A 340 3.55 -6.79 -15.04
C LEU A 340 3.80 -5.47 -15.76
N SER A 341 4.14 -4.41 -15.02
CA SER A 341 4.38 -3.08 -15.60
C SER A 341 5.59 -3.06 -16.54
N ILE A 342 6.66 -3.79 -16.24
CA ILE A 342 7.83 -3.96 -17.13
C ILE A 342 7.43 -4.56 -18.48
N TYR A 343 6.52 -5.54 -18.48
CA TYR A 343 6.16 -6.31 -19.67
C TYR A 343 4.88 -5.87 -20.37
N TRP A 344 4.06 -5.01 -19.76
CA TRP A 344 2.86 -4.46 -20.38
C TRP A 344 3.14 -3.80 -21.75
N PRO A 345 4.22 -3.02 -21.96
CA PRO A 345 4.52 -2.46 -23.28
C PRO A 345 4.75 -3.51 -24.38
N ALA A 346 5.28 -4.70 -24.03
CA ALA A 346 5.45 -5.81 -24.97
C ALA A 346 4.10 -6.34 -25.46
N VAL A 347 3.19 -6.56 -24.51
CA VAL A 347 1.81 -7.03 -24.76
C VAL A 347 1.07 -6.01 -25.60
N TYR A 348 1.08 -4.75 -25.18
CA TYR A 348 0.40 -3.66 -25.85
C TYR A 348 0.87 -3.50 -27.31
N GLN A 349 2.17 -3.48 -27.56
CA GLN A 349 2.69 -3.37 -28.92
C GLN A 349 2.32 -4.60 -29.77
N SER A 350 2.41 -5.81 -29.21
CA SER A 350 2.06 -7.05 -29.93
C SER A 350 0.59 -7.08 -30.34
N MET A 351 -0.30 -6.54 -29.50
CA MET A 351 -1.73 -6.39 -29.82
C MET A 351 -2.01 -5.33 -30.89
N GLN A 352 -1.18 -4.27 -30.97
CA GLN A 352 -1.34 -3.22 -31.98
C GLN A 352 -0.81 -3.65 -33.35
N ASP A 353 0.35 -4.33 -33.36
CA ASP A 353 1.01 -4.70 -34.60
C ASP A 353 0.48 -6.05 -35.16
N ASP A 354 -0.30 -6.80 -34.38
CA ASP A 354 -0.71 -8.21 -34.62
C ASP A 354 0.46 -9.10 -35.06
N ARG A 355 1.65 -8.80 -34.54
CA ARG A 355 2.92 -9.49 -34.78
C ARG A 355 3.90 -9.18 -33.67
N ALA A 356 4.80 -10.10 -33.42
CA ALA A 356 5.86 -9.96 -32.43
C ALA A 356 7.03 -10.88 -32.79
N THR A 357 8.24 -10.51 -32.39
CA THR A 357 9.37 -11.46 -32.46
C THR A 357 9.22 -12.53 -31.39
N THR A 358 9.92 -13.65 -31.53
CA THR A 358 9.93 -14.72 -30.51
C THR A 358 10.37 -14.22 -29.13
N GLU A 359 11.29 -13.25 -29.07
CA GLU A 359 11.72 -12.62 -27.81
C GLU A 359 10.56 -11.84 -27.16
N VAL A 360 9.83 -11.05 -27.95
CA VAL A 360 8.70 -10.26 -27.46
C VAL A 360 7.54 -11.16 -27.02
N LEU A 361 7.28 -12.28 -27.72
CA LEU A 361 6.29 -13.26 -27.29
C LEU A 361 6.64 -13.87 -25.92
N LYS A 362 7.91 -14.21 -25.66
CA LYS A 362 8.35 -14.64 -24.32
C LYS A 362 8.13 -13.57 -23.25
N HIS A 363 8.21 -12.30 -23.62
CA HIS A 363 7.91 -11.20 -22.71
C HIS A 363 6.41 -11.06 -22.45
N CYS A 364 5.56 -11.26 -23.46
CA CYS A 364 4.12 -11.41 -23.27
C CYS A 364 3.79 -12.60 -22.35
N GLU A 365 4.50 -13.72 -22.50
CA GLU A 365 4.32 -14.89 -21.62
C GLU A 365 4.67 -14.57 -20.17
N ARG A 366 5.77 -13.83 -19.94
CA ARG A 366 6.16 -13.35 -18.60
C ARG A 366 5.09 -12.45 -17.97
N PHE A 367 4.41 -11.63 -18.75
CA PHE A 367 3.29 -10.80 -18.28
C PHE A 367 2.15 -11.67 -17.73
N PHE A 368 1.62 -12.62 -18.52
CA PHE A 368 0.52 -13.47 -18.05
C PHE A 368 0.92 -14.34 -16.86
N ASN A 369 2.14 -14.89 -16.87
CA ASN A 369 2.66 -15.66 -15.74
C ASN A 369 2.79 -14.82 -14.47
N ALA A 370 3.23 -13.57 -14.57
CA ALA A 370 3.30 -12.65 -13.42
C ALA A 370 1.91 -12.42 -12.81
N TYR A 371 0.87 -12.25 -13.64
CA TYR A 371 -0.50 -12.09 -13.15
C TYR A 371 -1.02 -13.32 -12.39
N MET A 372 -0.75 -14.53 -12.90
CA MET A 372 -1.16 -15.77 -12.23
C MET A 372 -0.50 -16.00 -10.86
N HIS A 373 0.67 -15.39 -10.63
CA HIS A 373 1.30 -15.35 -9.31
C HIS A 373 0.80 -14.18 -8.46
N LEU A 374 0.52 -13.04 -9.08
CA LEU A 374 0.04 -11.84 -8.40
C LEU A 374 -1.32 -12.05 -7.75
N MET A 375 -2.30 -12.58 -8.50
CA MET A 375 -3.70 -12.48 -8.10
C MET A 375 -4.02 -13.20 -6.78
N PRO A 376 -3.58 -14.45 -6.54
CA PRO A 376 -3.82 -15.10 -5.25
C PRO A 376 -3.20 -14.34 -4.07
N ASN A 377 -2.01 -13.74 -4.26
CA ASN A 377 -1.35 -12.94 -3.23
C ASN A 377 -2.10 -11.64 -2.94
N MET A 378 -2.61 -10.95 -3.98
CA MET A 378 -3.44 -9.75 -3.81
C MET A 378 -4.72 -10.03 -3.01
N LEU A 379 -5.41 -11.12 -3.32
CA LEU A 379 -6.66 -11.51 -2.64
C LEU A 379 -6.46 -11.88 -1.16
N ILE A 380 -5.27 -12.33 -0.79
CA ILE A 380 -4.89 -12.53 0.61
C ILE A 380 -4.50 -11.19 1.24
N CYS A 381 -3.65 -10.42 0.57
CA CYS A 381 -3.07 -9.19 1.10
C CYS A 381 -4.13 -8.11 1.42
N ILE A 382 -5.20 -8.01 0.61
CA ILE A 382 -6.29 -7.05 0.83
C ILE A 382 -6.99 -7.23 2.19
N ARG A 383 -6.98 -8.43 2.75
CA ARG A 383 -7.61 -8.72 4.04
C ARG A 383 -6.84 -8.10 5.20
N TYR A 384 -5.51 -8.12 5.12
CA TYR A 384 -4.61 -7.77 6.23
C TYR A 384 -3.95 -6.39 6.11
N CYS A 385 -3.89 -5.80 4.92
CA CYS A 385 -3.29 -4.49 4.70
C CYS A 385 -4.35 -3.39 4.70
N ILE A 386 -4.88 -3.05 5.88
CA ILE A 386 -5.96 -2.06 6.04
C ILE A 386 -5.66 -0.72 5.35
N VAL A 387 -4.40 -0.26 5.43
CA VAL A 387 -3.98 1.04 4.87
C VAL A 387 -4.02 1.05 3.34
N ASN A 388 -3.80 -0.09 2.66
CA ASN A 388 -3.70 -0.14 1.21
C ASN A 388 -4.89 -0.86 0.55
N ARG A 389 -6.00 -1.10 1.26
CA ARG A 389 -7.15 -1.85 0.69
C ARG A 389 -7.68 -1.25 -0.60
N TRP A 390 -7.87 0.07 -0.60
CA TRP A 390 -8.34 0.78 -1.79
C TRP A 390 -7.36 0.64 -2.96
N THR A 391 -6.05 0.86 -2.74
CA THR A 391 -5.03 0.78 -3.79
C THR A 391 -4.80 -0.65 -4.28
N LEU A 392 -4.89 -1.63 -3.40
CA LEU A 392 -4.84 -3.06 -3.73
C LEU A 392 -6.01 -3.46 -4.63
N TYR A 393 -7.24 -3.06 -4.28
CA TYR A 393 -8.39 -3.37 -5.13
C TYR A 393 -8.35 -2.65 -6.48
N ALA A 394 -7.94 -1.37 -6.50
CA ALA A 394 -7.71 -0.66 -7.75
C ALA A 394 -6.64 -1.34 -8.62
N SER A 395 -5.61 -1.93 -8.00
CA SER A 395 -4.59 -2.72 -8.70
C SER A 395 -5.12 -4.07 -9.20
N ILE A 396 -5.97 -4.76 -8.42
CA ILE A 396 -6.71 -5.95 -8.88
C ILE A 396 -7.50 -5.61 -10.14
N PHE A 397 -8.26 -4.51 -10.10
CA PHE A 397 -9.03 -4.04 -11.25
C PHE A 397 -8.13 -3.77 -12.46
N MET A 398 -7.12 -2.92 -12.31
CA MET A 398 -6.28 -2.48 -13.43
C MET A 398 -5.51 -3.62 -14.09
N THR A 399 -4.91 -4.50 -13.29
CA THR A 399 -4.15 -5.65 -13.82
C THR A 399 -5.07 -6.68 -14.47
N SER A 400 -6.26 -6.92 -13.91
CA SER A 400 -7.23 -7.85 -14.49
C SER A 400 -7.82 -7.34 -15.79
N MET A 401 -8.13 -6.05 -15.88
CA MET A 401 -8.58 -5.42 -17.13
C MET A 401 -7.52 -5.55 -18.23
N ALA A 402 -6.25 -5.33 -17.91
CA ALA A 402 -5.14 -5.51 -18.85
C ALA A 402 -5.02 -6.95 -19.34
N VAL A 403 -5.13 -7.92 -18.43
CA VAL A 403 -5.04 -9.35 -18.76
C VAL A 403 -6.25 -9.83 -19.57
N ILE A 404 -7.47 -9.43 -19.20
CA ILE A 404 -8.69 -9.76 -19.94
C ILE A 404 -8.54 -9.26 -21.38
N GLN A 405 -8.18 -7.99 -21.55
CA GLN A 405 -8.03 -7.40 -22.89
C GLN A 405 -6.92 -8.09 -23.70
N ALA A 406 -5.76 -8.37 -23.08
CA ALA A 406 -4.67 -9.06 -23.75
C ALA A 406 -5.03 -10.50 -24.13
N SER A 407 -5.75 -11.22 -23.27
CA SER A 407 -6.20 -12.59 -23.53
C SER A 407 -7.20 -12.67 -24.68
N GLN A 408 -7.96 -11.59 -24.92
CA GLN A 408 -8.94 -11.47 -26.01
C GLN A 408 -8.31 -11.25 -27.39
N ASN A 409 -7.04 -10.86 -27.47
CA ASN A 409 -6.34 -10.71 -28.74
C ASN A 409 -5.99 -12.09 -29.33
N SER A 410 -6.49 -12.36 -30.55
CA SER A 410 -6.33 -13.65 -31.22
C SER A 410 -4.87 -14.00 -31.53
N TYR A 411 -4.06 -12.99 -31.88
CA TYR A 411 -2.63 -13.18 -32.16
C TYR A 411 -1.88 -13.66 -30.91
N LEU A 412 -2.05 -12.97 -29.78
CA LEU A 412 -1.42 -13.39 -28.51
C LEU A 412 -1.92 -14.76 -28.06
N ARG A 413 -3.22 -15.05 -28.20
CA ARG A 413 -3.81 -16.32 -27.79
C ARG A 413 -3.24 -17.53 -28.54
N SER A 414 -3.00 -17.36 -29.84
CA SER A 414 -2.44 -18.40 -30.71
C SER A 414 -0.91 -18.50 -30.64
N SER A 415 -0.23 -17.41 -30.30
CA SER A 415 1.24 -17.32 -30.36
C SER A 415 1.95 -17.52 -29.02
N CYS A 416 1.28 -17.27 -27.89
CA CYS A 416 1.87 -17.41 -26.55
C CYS A 416 1.55 -18.77 -25.93
N ILE A 417 2.53 -19.35 -25.22
CA ILE A 417 2.36 -20.60 -24.48
C ILE A 417 1.98 -20.28 -23.03
N ILE A 418 0.68 -20.27 -22.74
CA ILE A 418 0.11 -19.91 -21.44
C ILE A 418 -0.82 -21.01 -20.93
N ASP A 419 -0.82 -21.22 -19.61
CA ASP A 419 -1.87 -21.98 -18.92
C ASP A 419 -3.17 -21.15 -18.86
N TRP A 420 -3.89 -21.13 -19.99
CA TRP A 420 -5.14 -20.38 -20.12
C TRP A 420 -6.22 -20.77 -19.10
N PRO A 421 -6.41 -22.06 -18.75
CA PRO A 421 -7.32 -22.46 -17.66
C PRO A 421 -6.96 -21.81 -16.32
N ARG A 422 -5.68 -21.84 -15.92
CA ARG A 422 -5.25 -21.19 -14.67
C ARG A 422 -5.39 -19.67 -14.74
N LEU A 423 -5.11 -19.06 -15.89
CA LEU A 423 -5.31 -17.62 -16.09
C LEU A 423 -6.78 -17.24 -15.88
N LEU A 424 -7.70 -18.00 -16.49
CA LEU A 424 -9.14 -17.79 -16.33
C LEU A 424 -9.57 -17.95 -14.87
N GLN A 425 -9.07 -18.97 -14.16
CA GLN A 425 -9.35 -19.15 -12.73
C GLN A 425 -8.89 -17.93 -11.90
N CYS A 426 -7.71 -17.37 -12.20
CA CYS A 426 -7.23 -16.16 -11.54
C CYS A 426 -8.16 -14.97 -11.82
N VAL A 427 -8.59 -14.78 -13.07
CA VAL A 427 -9.54 -13.73 -13.45
C VAL A 427 -10.91 -13.93 -12.79
N GLU A 428 -11.42 -15.16 -12.71
CA GLU A 428 -12.69 -15.45 -12.03
C GLU A 428 -12.60 -15.23 -10.51
N SER A 429 -11.43 -15.43 -9.89
CA SER A 429 -11.24 -15.18 -8.46
C SER A 429 -11.34 -13.70 -8.08
N THR A 430 -11.22 -12.77 -9.02
CA THR A 430 -11.25 -11.33 -8.70
C THR A 430 -12.62 -10.84 -8.28
N VAL A 431 -13.69 -11.54 -8.68
CA VAL A 431 -15.07 -11.20 -8.29
C VAL A 431 -15.48 -11.83 -6.97
N THR A 432 -14.61 -12.64 -6.33
CA THR A 432 -14.85 -13.24 -5.02
C THR A 432 -14.35 -12.38 -3.86
N VAL A 433 -13.87 -11.15 -4.14
CA VAL A 433 -13.47 -10.21 -3.09
C VAL A 433 -14.68 -9.87 -2.22
N ASP A 434 -14.46 -9.86 -0.91
CA ASP A 434 -15.50 -9.54 0.08
C ASP A 434 -16.15 -8.18 -0.22
N ARG A 435 -17.49 -8.17 -0.23
CA ARG A 435 -18.29 -6.97 -0.47
C ARG A 435 -17.97 -5.85 0.51
N ARG A 436 -17.61 -6.17 1.75
CA ARG A 436 -17.23 -5.16 2.76
C ARG A 436 -16.07 -4.28 2.31
N PHE A 437 -15.11 -4.82 1.54
CA PHE A 437 -13.99 -4.03 1.02
C PHE A 437 -14.39 -3.18 -0.18
N VAL A 438 -15.24 -3.73 -1.05
CA VAL A 438 -15.69 -3.06 -2.28
C VAL A 438 -16.72 -1.96 -1.98
N ASP A 439 -17.60 -2.19 -1.00
CA ASP A 439 -18.67 -1.27 -0.62
C ASP A 439 -18.16 -0.14 0.29
N ALA A 440 -16.90 -0.21 0.74
CA ALA A 440 -16.26 0.83 1.56
C ALA A 440 -16.08 2.16 0.80
N SER A 441 -16.13 2.14 -0.54
CA SER A 441 -15.96 3.34 -1.36
C SER A 441 -16.78 3.28 -2.66
N PRO A 442 -17.39 4.40 -3.08
CA PRO A 442 -18.20 4.43 -4.29
C PRO A 442 -17.39 4.16 -5.56
N SER A 443 -16.10 4.55 -5.60
CA SER A 443 -15.22 4.19 -6.69
C SER A 443 -14.93 2.68 -6.73
N LEU A 444 -14.71 2.03 -5.59
CA LEU A 444 -14.47 0.59 -5.53
C LEU A 444 -15.70 -0.21 -6.01
N SER A 445 -16.91 0.15 -5.56
CA SER A 445 -18.15 -0.46 -6.07
C SER A 445 -18.29 -0.30 -7.59
N PHE A 446 -17.93 0.86 -8.13
CA PHE A 446 -17.95 1.09 -9.57
C PHE A 446 -16.90 0.25 -10.34
N LEU A 447 -15.68 0.13 -9.80
CA LEU A 447 -14.63 -0.72 -10.34
C LEU A 447 -15.07 -2.19 -10.34
N GLU A 448 -15.66 -2.66 -9.24
CA GLU A 448 -16.13 -4.03 -9.12
C GLU A 448 -17.23 -4.37 -10.11
N GLN A 449 -18.27 -3.53 -10.23
CA GLN A 449 -19.35 -3.77 -11.18
C GLN A 449 -18.82 -3.85 -12.62
N THR A 450 -17.88 -2.96 -12.96
CA THR A 450 -17.23 -2.95 -14.26
C THR A 450 -16.41 -4.23 -14.48
N LEU A 451 -15.64 -4.66 -13.48
CA LEU A 451 -14.83 -5.87 -13.57
C LEU A 451 -15.69 -7.12 -13.67
N ALA A 452 -16.74 -7.26 -12.85
CA ALA A 452 -17.64 -8.40 -12.85
C ALA A 452 -18.35 -8.58 -14.21
N GLN A 453 -18.77 -7.48 -14.83
CA GLN A 453 -19.29 -7.49 -16.19
C GLN A 453 -18.24 -8.02 -17.18
N ARG A 454 -17.02 -7.49 -17.14
CA ARG A 454 -15.93 -7.88 -18.05
C ARG A 454 -15.49 -9.33 -17.89
N VAL A 455 -15.43 -9.83 -16.65
CA VAL A 455 -15.16 -11.23 -16.35
C VAL A 455 -16.25 -12.12 -16.96
N THR A 456 -17.53 -11.76 -16.80
CA THR A 456 -18.67 -12.51 -17.37
C THR A 456 -18.62 -12.55 -18.90
N GLU A 457 -18.36 -11.42 -19.55
CA GLU A 457 -18.17 -11.33 -21.01
C GLU A 457 -17.02 -12.23 -21.47
N SER A 458 -15.88 -12.17 -20.76
CA SER A 458 -14.67 -12.95 -21.10
C SER A 458 -14.85 -14.46 -20.94
N ARG A 459 -15.68 -14.91 -19.99
CA ARG A 459 -15.95 -16.34 -19.73
C ARG A 459 -16.54 -17.05 -20.94
N SER A 460 -17.52 -16.42 -21.59
CA SER A 460 -18.16 -16.95 -22.80
C SER A 460 -17.16 -17.12 -23.95
N TRP A 461 -16.19 -16.21 -24.05
CA TRP A 461 -15.19 -16.18 -25.09
C TRP A 461 -14.02 -17.13 -24.80
N LEU A 462 -13.53 -17.19 -23.56
CA LEU A 462 -12.43 -18.08 -23.18
C LEU A 462 -12.84 -19.56 -23.26
N LEU A 463 -14.08 -19.90 -22.90
CA LEU A 463 -14.61 -21.27 -22.97
C LEU A 463 -14.94 -21.73 -24.39
N SER A 464 -15.46 -20.85 -25.26
CA SER A 464 -15.86 -21.22 -26.64
C SER A 464 -14.67 -21.55 -27.55
N SER A 465 -13.47 -21.13 -27.20
CA SER A 465 -12.25 -21.36 -28.00
C SER A 465 -11.30 -22.42 -27.42
N ASN A 466 -11.68 -23.11 -26.35
CA ASN A 466 -11.07 -24.40 -25.95
C ASN A 466 -11.52 -25.56 -26.87
N GLY A 467 -12.23 -25.25 -27.97
CA GLY A 467 -12.65 -26.19 -29.01
C GLY A 467 -11.70 -26.29 -30.21
N PHE A 468 -10.41 -26.01 -30.05
CA PHE A 468 -9.41 -26.31 -31.08
C PHE A 468 -8.44 -27.37 -30.55
N ASN A 469 -8.65 -28.59 -31.06
CA ASN A 469 -7.67 -29.68 -31.10
C ASN A 469 -6.47 -29.32 -31.95
#